data_AF-A0A417KV21-F1
#
_entry.id   AF-A0A417KV21-F1
#
_cell.length_a   1.000
_cell.length_b   1.000
_cell.length_c   1.000
_cell.angle_alpha   90.00
_cell.angle_beta   90.00
_cell.angle_gamma   90.00
#
_symmetry.space_group_name_H-M   'P 1'
#
loop_
_entity.id
_entity.type
_entity.pdbx_description
1 polymer ?
#
loop_
_entity_poly.entity_id
_entity_poly.type
_entity_poly.pdbx_seq_one_letter_code
_entity_poly.pdbx_strand_id
1 'polypeptide(L)'
;MIEGMEKELHLVRHRQQKLESERIDQYTAYLERRADITTFELFRAGYAEKRARLDKQEADLIEQMESLKKLEQVQVRMVREFLCFKKQILSSRKKAYQLLTTELIHTFVKQIFVYQDKRVEIIFKFEDEMQYLMGKIASLCEGRASA
;
A
#
# COMPACT_ATOMS: atom_id res chain seq x y z
N MET A 1 3.17 -8.71 -6.42
CA MET A 1 2.02 -7.81 -6.20
C MET A 1 2.37 -6.39 -6.60
N ILE A 2 3.38 -5.78 -5.96
CA ILE A 2 3.91 -4.44 -6.33
C ILE A 2 4.33 -4.38 -7.82
N GLU A 3 5.12 -5.34 -8.31
CA GLU A 3 5.51 -5.40 -9.74
C GLU A 3 4.32 -5.49 -10.71
N GLY A 4 3.20 -6.10 -10.29
CA GLY A 4 1.99 -6.18 -11.10
C GLY A 4 1.31 -4.82 -11.21
N MET A 5 1.24 -4.09 -10.09
CA MET A 5 0.71 -2.74 -10.04
C MET A 5 1.61 -1.74 -10.77
N GLU A 6 2.93 -1.93 -10.76
CA GLU A 6 3.86 -1.11 -11.55
C GLU A 6 3.61 -1.24 -13.05
N LYS A 7 3.32 -2.46 -13.53
CA LYS A 7 2.93 -2.68 -14.94
C LYS A 7 1.60 -2.02 -15.27
N GLU A 8 0.63 -2.09 -14.36
CA GLU A 8 -0.68 -1.45 -14.54
C GLU A 8 -0.58 0.07 -14.55
N LEU A 9 0.21 0.66 -13.65
CA LEU A 9 0.54 2.08 -13.62
C LEU A 9 1.19 2.52 -14.94
N HIS A 10 2.12 1.72 -15.46
CA HIS A 10 2.73 1.98 -16.76
C HIS A 10 1.71 1.98 -17.89
N LEU A 11 0.75 1.05 -17.86
CA LEU A 11 -0.31 0.96 -18.86
C LEU A 11 -1.25 2.16 -18.78
N VAL A 12 -1.61 2.62 -17.58
CA VAL A 12 -2.44 3.83 -17.38
C VAL A 12 -1.73 5.07 -17.93
N ARG A 13 -0.44 5.25 -17.63
CA ARG A 13 0.37 6.34 -18.17
C ARG A 13 0.49 6.30 -19.69
N HIS A 14 0.65 5.11 -20.26
CA HIS A 14 0.65 4.94 -21.71
C HIS A 14 -0.70 5.32 -22.33
N ARG A 15 -1.83 4.95 -21.71
CA ARG A 15 -3.18 5.36 -22.16
C ARG A 15 -3.38 6.87 -22.07
N GLN A 16 -2.89 7.51 -21.01
CA GLN A 16 -2.90 8.97 -20.86
C GLN A 16 -2.12 9.66 -21.98
N GLN A 17 -0.92 9.17 -22.31
CA GLN A 17 -0.11 9.69 -23.42
C GLN A 17 -0.82 9.53 -24.76
N LYS A 18 -1.41 8.36 -25.01
CA LYS A 18 -2.18 8.11 -26.24
C LYS A 18 -3.39 9.06 -26.35
N LEU A 19 -4.12 9.25 -25.25
CA LEU A 19 -5.25 10.17 -25.22
C LEU A 19 -4.81 11.62 -25.49
N GLU A 20 -3.62 12.00 -25.03
CA GLU A 20 -3.03 13.31 -25.32
C GLU A 20 -2.64 13.47 -26.80
N SER A 21 -2.07 12.44 -27.42
CA SER A 21 -1.83 12.41 -28.86
C SER A 21 -3.14 12.54 -29.65
N GLU A 22 -4.17 11.78 -29.28
CA GLU A 22 -5.50 11.88 -29.90
C GLU A 22 -6.09 13.29 -29.77
N ARG A 23 -5.86 13.99 -28.66
CA ARG A 23 -6.27 15.40 -28.47
C ARG A 23 -5.57 16.34 -29.44
N ILE A 24 -4.27 16.16 -29.63
CA ILE A 24 -3.46 16.96 -30.56
C ILE A 24 -3.92 16.72 -32.00
N ASP A 25 -4.20 15.48 -32.39
CA ASP A 25 -4.66 15.12 -33.73
C ASP A 25 -6.03 15.75 -34.04
N GLN A 26 -6.97 15.66 -33.09
CA GLN A 26 -8.31 16.25 -33.24
C GLN A 26 -8.27 17.79 -33.29
N TYR A 27 -7.41 18.40 -32.47
CA TYR A 27 -7.20 19.85 -32.52
C TYR A 27 -6.59 20.30 -33.85
N THR A 28 -5.63 19.52 -34.37
CA THR A 28 -5.02 19.78 -35.68
C THR A 28 -6.04 19.65 -36.81
N ALA A 29 -6.86 18.60 -36.79
CA ALA A 29 -7.93 18.39 -37.78
C ALA A 29 -8.95 19.53 -37.79
N TYR A 30 -9.27 20.09 -36.62
CA TYR A 30 -10.11 21.28 -36.50
C TYR A 30 -9.45 22.52 -37.13
N LEU A 31 -8.17 22.78 -36.83
CA LEU A 31 -7.42 23.90 -37.41
C LEU A 31 -7.28 23.80 -38.94
N GLU A 32 -7.10 22.59 -39.45
CA GLU A 32 -7.02 22.30 -40.89
C GLU A 32 -8.39 22.32 -41.59
N ARG A 33 -9.48 22.64 -40.87
CA ARG A 33 -10.87 22.62 -41.36
C ARG A 33 -11.32 21.26 -41.91
N ARG A 34 -10.69 20.18 -41.45
CA ARG A 34 -11.07 18.79 -41.75
C ARG A 34 -12.13 18.26 -40.79
N ALA A 35 -12.32 18.91 -39.64
CA ALA A 35 -13.37 18.64 -38.67
C ALA A 35 -14.18 19.93 -38.39
N ASP A 36 -15.48 19.78 -38.15
CA ASP A 36 -16.35 20.87 -37.74
C ASP A 36 -16.22 21.17 -36.24
N ILE A 37 -16.67 22.36 -35.83
CA ILE A 37 -16.59 22.80 -34.43
C ILE A 37 -17.41 21.88 -33.50
N THR A 38 -18.52 21.36 -33.99
CA THR A 38 -19.42 20.43 -33.29
C THR A 38 -18.75 19.09 -32.98
N THR A 39 -18.00 18.51 -33.93
CA THR A 39 -17.23 17.27 -33.68
C THR A 39 -16.11 17.53 -32.68
N PHE A 40 -15.44 18.68 -32.76
CA PHE A 40 -14.38 19.05 -31.81
C PHE A 40 -14.91 19.25 -30.38
N GLU A 41 -16.07 19.89 -30.21
CA GLU A 41 -16.70 20.08 -28.89
C GLU A 41 -17.16 18.76 -28.26
N LEU A 42 -17.75 17.86 -29.05
CA LEU A 42 -18.11 16.51 -28.60
C LEU A 42 -16.88 15.72 -28.15
N PHE A 43 -15.79 15.79 -28.93
CA PHE A 43 -14.52 15.16 -28.55
C PHE A 43 -13.96 15.76 -27.25
N ARG A 44 -13.97 17.09 -27.11
CA ARG A 44 -13.46 17.80 -25.93
C ARG A 44 -14.21 17.39 -24.65
N ALA A 45 -15.54 17.27 -24.72
CA ALA A 45 -16.35 16.83 -23.60
C ALA A 45 -15.99 15.39 -23.16
N GLY A 46 -15.88 14.47 -24.12
CA GLY A 46 -15.50 13.08 -23.83
C GLY A 46 -14.04 12.90 -23.41
N TYR A 47 -13.13 13.75 -23.90
CA TYR A 47 -11.72 13.77 -23.51
C TYR A 47 -11.57 14.12 -22.03
N ALA A 48 -12.26 15.16 -21.55
CA ALA A 48 -12.15 15.61 -20.17
C ALA A 48 -12.55 14.51 -19.17
N GLU A 49 -13.65 13.81 -19.45
CA GLU A 49 -14.11 12.69 -18.62
C GLU A 49 -13.13 11.51 -18.64
N LYS A 50 -12.65 11.12 -19.83
CA LYS A 50 -11.67 10.03 -19.97
C LYS A 50 -10.35 10.36 -19.27
N ARG A 51 -9.90 11.61 -19.35
CA ARG A 51 -8.69 12.09 -18.69
C ARG A 51 -8.85 12.03 -17.18
N ALA A 52 -9.93 12.58 -16.64
CA ALA A 52 -10.21 12.55 -15.20
C ALA A 52 -10.30 11.12 -14.66
N ARG A 53 -10.89 10.20 -15.42
CA ARG A 53 -10.95 8.78 -15.03
C ARG A 53 -9.56 8.14 -14.96
N LEU A 54 -8.70 8.39 -15.95
CA LEU A 54 -7.33 7.86 -15.97
C LEU A 54 -6.47 8.46 -14.85
N ASP A 55 -6.62 9.77 -14.59
CA ASP A 55 -5.89 10.45 -13.50
C ASP A 55 -6.30 9.92 -12.13
N LYS A 56 -7.60 9.65 -11.93
CA LYS A 56 -8.07 8.98 -10.71
C LYS A 56 -7.48 7.57 -10.56
N GLN A 57 -7.50 6.78 -11.63
CA GLN A 57 -6.91 5.44 -11.61
C GLN A 57 -5.41 5.46 -11.29
N GLU A 58 -4.68 6.44 -11.83
CA GLU A 58 -3.26 6.62 -11.51
C GLU A 58 -3.06 6.95 -10.02
N ALA A 59 -3.83 7.89 -9.48
CA ALA A 59 -3.76 8.28 -8.07
C ALA A 59 -4.06 7.10 -7.12
N ASP A 60 -5.14 6.36 -7.39
CA ASP A 60 -5.55 5.21 -6.59
C ASP A 60 -4.45 4.12 -6.60
N LEU A 61 -3.83 3.85 -7.76
CA LEU A 61 -2.75 2.86 -7.88
C LEU A 61 -1.50 3.29 -7.10
N ILE A 62 -1.13 4.58 -7.16
CA ILE A 62 0.02 5.12 -6.43
C ILE A 62 -0.21 4.99 -4.92
N GLU A 63 -1.38 5.38 -4.42
CA GLU A 63 -1.71 5.29 -3.00
C GLU A 63 -1.64 3.83 -2.50
N GLN A 64 -2.22 2.90 -3.26
CA GLN A 64 -2.15 1.47 -2.93
C GLN A 64 -0.71 0.95 -2.94
N MET A 65 0.12 1.35 -3.90
CA MET A 65 1.54 0.97 -3.92
C MET A 65 2.31 1.53 -2.73
N GLU A 66 2.08 2.78 -2.34
CA GLU A 66 2.74 3.39 -1.18
C GLU A 66 2.33 2.69 0.13
N SER A 67 1.06 2.36 0.29
CA SER A 67 0.59 1.61 1.45
C SER A 67 1.22 0.21 1.54
N LEU A 68 1.34 -0.49 0.41
CA LEU A 68 2.02 -1.80 0.34
C LEU A 68 3.52 -1.70 0.64
N LYS A 69 4.20 -0.66 0.14
CA LYS A 69 5.62 -0.42 0.46
C LYS A 69 5.84 -0.14 1.95
N LYS A 70 4.96 0.67 2.56
CA LYS A 70 4.99 0.90 4.02
C LYS A 70 4.78 -0.40 4.78
N LEU A 71 3.83 -1.23 4.35
CA LEU A 71 3.58 -2.53 4.95
C LEU A 71 4.79 -3.47 4.83
N GLU A 72 5.42 -3.53 3.66
CA GLU A 72 6.62 -4.34 3.44
C GLU A 72 7.78 -3.87 4.34
N GLN A 73 8.02 -2.55 4.44
CA GLN A 73 9.05 -2.01 5.32
C GLN A 73 8.81 -2.36 6.79
N VAL A 74 7.57 -2.23 7.25
CA VAL A 74 7.13 -2.62 8.59
C VAL A 74 7.35 -4.11 8.83
N GLN A 75 6.90 -4.97 7.90
CA GLN A 75 7.08 -6.42 8.02
C GLN A 75 8.55 -6.80 8.06
N VAL A 76 9.38 -6.23 7.17
CA VAL A 76 10.82 -6.47 7.14
C VAL A 76 11.46 -6.06 8.45
N ARG A 77 11.07 -4.91 9.02
CA ARG A 77 11.55 -4.46 10.33
C ARG A 77 11.17 -5.45 11.44
N MET A 78 9.90 -5.85 11.51
CA MET A 78 9.43 -6.83 12.50
C MET A 78 10.16 -8.17 12.36
N VAL A 79 10.29 -8.69 11.14
CA VAL A 79 11.00 -9.96 10.86
C VAL A 79 12.47 -9.84 11.21
N ARG A 80 13.12 -8.71 10.94
CA ARG A 80 14.53 -8.48 11.31
C ARG A 80 14.71 -8.48 12.82
N GLU A 81 13.86 -7.75 13.56
CA GLU A 81 13.90 -7.73 15.02
C GLU A 81 13.61 -9.13 15.61
N PHE A 82 12.66 -9.87 15.01
CA PHE A 82 12.35 -11.25 15.41
C PHE A 82 13.47 -12.26 15.08
N LEU A 83 14.16 -12.11 13.93
CA LEU A 83 15.26 -12.99 13.54
C LEU A 83 16.52 -12.77 14.39
N CYS A 84 16.80 -11.52 14.79
CA CYS A 84 17.84 -11.24 15.79
C CYS A 84 17.58 -12.03 17.07
N PHE A 85 16.31 -12.09 17.49
CA PHE A 85 15.88 -12.86 18.65
C PHE A 85 15.94 -14.39 18.44
N LYS A 86 15.54 -14.90 17.27
CA LYS A 86 15.64 -16.34 16.95
C LYS A 86 17.09 -16.85 16.99
N LYS A 87 18.07 -16.06 16.53
CA LYS A 87 19.50 -16.39 16.65
C LYS A 87 19.95 -16.46 18.11
N GLN A 88 19.52 -15.51 18.96
CA GLN A 88 19.83 -15.53 20.40
C GLN A 88 19.20 -16.74 21.10
N ILE A 89 17.92 -17.07 20.84
CA ILE A 89 17.26 -18.22 21.47
C ILE A 89 17.83 -19.56 21.00
N LEU A 90 18.08 -19.76 19.71
CA LEU A 90 18.60 -21.03 19.20
C LEU A 90 19.99 -21.35 19.75
N SER A 91 20.75 -20.32 20.12
CA SER A 91 22.04 -20.45 20.81
C SER A 91 21.85 -20.94 22.26
N SER A 92 20.77 -20.54 22.92
CA SER A 92 20.40 -20.98 24.27
C SER A 92 19.39 -22.13 24.23
N ARG A 93 19.87 -23.37 24.17
CA ARG A 93 19.03 -24.58 24.18
C ARG A 93 17.88 -24.50 25.21
N LYS A 94 16.64 -24.58 24.72
CA LYS A 94 15.37 -24.94 25.39
C LYS A 94 14.86 -24.07 26.58
N LYS A 95 15.63 -23.19 27.20
CA LYS A 95 15.15 -22.38 28.36
C LYS A 95 14.63 -20.97 28.03
N ALA A 96 14.99 -20.40 26.87
CA ALA A 96 14.70 -18.99 26.59
C ALA A 96 13.22 -18.67 26.26
N TYR A 97 12.42 -19.63 25.77
CA TYR A 97 10.98 -19.41 25.58
C TYR A 97 10.17 -19.48 26.88
N GLN A 98 10.77 -19.97 27.98
CA GLN A 98 10.12 -20.05 29.30
C GLN A 98 10.39 -18.82 30.18
N LEU A 99 11.35 -17.96 29.82
CA LEU A 99 11.66 -16.73 30.54
C LEU A 99 11.42 -15.52 29.64
N LEU A 100 10.56 -14.61 30.09
CA LEU A 100 10.49 -13.24 29.58
C LEU A 100 11.85 -12.57 29.85
N THR A 101 12.75 -12.61 28.86
CA THR A 101 14.05 -11.93 28.98
C THR A 101 13.86 -10.42 28.84
N THR A 102 14.71 -9.65 29.50
CA THR A 102 14.73 -8.19 29.37
C THR A 102 14.88 -7.75 27.91
N GLU A 103 15.66 -8.50 27.12
CA GLU A 103 15.79 -8.30 25.67
C GLU A 103 14.45 -8.47 24.94
N LEU A 104 13.68 -9.54 25.23
CA LEU A 104 12.36 -9.76 24.64
C LEU A 104 11.40 -8.62 24.99
N ILE A 105 11.39 -8.17 26.24
CA ILE A 105 10.59 -7.01 26.66
C ILE A 105 11.01 -5.78 25.86
N HIS A 106 12.30 -5.46 25.78
CA HIS A 106 12.76 -4.30 25.02
C HIS A 106 12.48 -4.38 23.52
N THR A 107 12.37 -5.58 22.94
CA THR A 107 12.01 -5.75 21.53
C THR A 107 10.54 -5.44 21.26
N PHE A 108 9.62 -5.96 22.08
CA PHE A 108 8.19 -5.83 21.78
C PHE A 108 7.49 -4.69 22.52
N VAL A 109 8.00 -4.29 23.68
CA VAL A 109 7.40 -3.25 24.53
C VAL A 109 8.04 -1.90 24.24
N LYS A 110 7.21 -0.93 23.88
CA LYS A 110 7.55 0.48 23.72
C LYS A 110 7.60 1.17 25.08
N GLN A 111 6.56 0.97 25.89
CA GLN A 111 6.42 1.64 27.18
C GLN A 111 5.53 0.84 28.12
N ILE A 112 5.80 0.94 29.42
CA ILE A 112 4.96 0.36 30.48
C ILE A 112 4.54 1.51 31.40
N PHE A 113 3.23 1.70 31.57
CA PHE A 113 2.66 2.59 32.57
C PHE A 113 2.15 1.78 33.75
N VAL A 114 2.52 2.21 34.96
CA VAL A 114 2.03 1.64 36.21
C VAL A 114 1.24 2.71 36.95
N TYR A 115 -0.06 2.49 37.07
CA TYR A 115 -0.98 3.42 37.72
C TYR A 115 -1.09 3.12 39.23
N GLN A 116 -1.54 4.12 40.01
CA GLN A 116 -1.64 4.03 41.47
C GLN A 116 -2.62 2.95 41.95
N ASP A 117 -3.63 2.63 41.13
CA ASP A 117 -4.62 1.56 41.35
C ASP A 117 -4.08 0.17 40.98
N LYS A 118 -2.76 0.05 40.77
CA LYS A 118 -2.06 -1.17 40.32
C LYS A 118 -2.43 -1.61 38.90
N ARG A 119 -3.12 -0.76 38.12
CA ARG A 119 -3.32 -1.02 36.69
C ARG A 119 -1.97 -0.92 35.97
N VAL A 120 -1.71 -1.87 35.08
CA VAL A 120 -0.54 -1.88 34.20
C VAL A 120 -1.02 -1.75 32.77
N GLU A 121 -0.46 -0.80 32.04
CA GLU A 121 -0.70 -0.61 30.61
C GLU A 121 0.62 -0.76 29.87
N ILE A 122 0.61 -1.58 28.82
CA ILE A 122 1.80 -1.91 28.04
C ILE A 122 1.54 -1.44 26.62
N ILE A 123 2.33 -0.49 26.14
CA ILE A 123 2.32 -0.04 24.76
C ILE A 123 3.32 -0.90 24.01
N PHE A 124 2.88 -1.60 22.96
CA PHE A 124 3.77 -2.43 22.14
C PHE A 124 4.33 -1.63 20.96
N LYS A 125 5.55 -1.95 20.51
CA LYS A 125 6.22 -1.24 19.40
C LYS A 125 5.59 -1.48 18.03
N PHE A 126 4.80 -2.55 17.90
CA PHE A 126 4.25 -3.01 16.63
C PHE A 126 2.74 -3.31 16.72
N GLU A 127 2.04 -2.72 17.69
CA GLU A 127 0.64 -3.03 17.94
C GLU A 127 -0.24 -2.71 16.72
N ASP A 128 -0.11 -1.48 16.22
CA ASP A 128 -0.86 -1.00 15.06
C ASP A 128 -0.55 -1.84 13.82
N GLU A 129 0.72 -2.18 13.63
CA GLU A 129 1.17 -2.98 12.49
C GLU A 129 0.71 -4.43 12.56
N MET A 130 0.68 -5.02 13.75
CA MET A 130 0.14 -6.36 14.00
C MET A 130 -1.38 -6.38 13.82
N GLN A 131 -2.10 -5.37 14.32
CA GLN A 131 -3.55 -5.25 14.12
C GLN A 131 -3.89 -5.06 12.64
N TYR A 132 -3.15 -4.21 11.94
CA TYR A 132 -3.31 -4.00 10.49
C TYR A 132 -3.05 -5.30 9.71
N LEU A 133 -2.00 -6.05 10.06
CA LEU A 133 -1.71 -7.34 9.43
C LEU A 133 -2.80 -8.38 9.71
N MET A 134 -3.29 -8.46 10.94
CA MET A 134 -4.40 -9.34 11.30
C MET A 134 -5.67 -8.99 10.52
N GLY A 135 -6.00 -7.69 10.39
CA GLY A 135 -7.13 -7.23 9.58
C GLY A 135 -6.98 -7.58 8.10
N LYS A 136 -5.79 -7.41 7.53
CA LYS A 136 -5.50 -7.82 6.14
C LYS A 136 -5.61 -9.33 5.95
N ILE A 137 -5.08 -10.13 6.87
CA ILE A 137 -5.20 -11.60 6.82
C ILE A 137 -6.67 -12.02 6.91
N ALA A 138 -7.45 -11.44 7.83
CA ALA A 138 -8.87 -11.71 7.96
C ALA A 138 -9.63 -11.43 6.65
N SER A 139 -9.41 -10.27 6.02
CA SER A 139 -10.04 -9.91 4.74
C SER A 139 -9.68 -10.87 3.60
N LEU A 140 -8.44 -11.40 3.58
CA LEU A 140 -7.99 -12.36 2.57
C LEU A 140 -8.55 -13.76 2.82
N CYS A 141 -8.74 -14.15 4.08
CA CYS A 141 -9.35 -15.42 4.47
C CYS A 141 -10.87 -15.43 4.21
N GLU A 142 -11.57 -14.32 4.49
CA GLU A 142 -13.00 -14.16 4.21
C GLU A 142 -13.28 -14.11 2.70
N GLY A 143 -12.43 -13.45 1.93
CA GLY A 143 -12.52 -13.43 0.46
C GLY A 143 -12.30 -14.80 -0.22
N ARG A 144 -11.68 -15.77 0.46
CA ARG A 144 -11.55 -17.16 -0.02
C ARG A 144 -12.73 -18.07 0.35
N ALA A 145 -13.56 -17.68 1.31
CA ALA A 145 -14.74 -18.47 1.70
C ALA A 145 -15.94 -18.24 0.77
N SER A 146 -15.86 -17.26 -0.14
CA SER A 146 -16.94 -16.86 -1.05
C SER A 146 -16.63 -17.13 -2.54
N ALA A 147 -15.63 -17.96 -2.84
CA ALA A 147 -15.23 -18.34 -4.20
C ALA A 147 -15.32 -19.86 -4.41
#